data_AF-A0A5F5XGL3-F1
#
_entry.id   AF-A0A5F5XGL3-F1
#
_cell.length_a   1.000
_cell.length_b   1.000
_cell.length_c   1.000
_cell.angle_alpha   90.00
_cell.angle_beta   90.00
_cell.angle_gamma   90.00
#
_symmetry.space_group_name_H-M   'P 1'
#
loop_
_entity.id
_entity.type
_entity.pdbx_description
1 polymer ?
#
loop_
_entity_poly.entity_id
_entity_poly.type
_entity_poly.pdbx_seq_one_letter_code
_entity_poly.pdbx_strand_id
1 'polypeptide(L)'
;MAQDSVGFSSDYQFWMQKLSLWDQASTLETQKDTCLHLPRFQEFLRQMYEVLKEMDSNMIIERFPTIGQLLAKTCWNPFILAFDESQKILLWCLCCLINKEPQNSEELKLNSWTRVRVNLVLRCFALN
;
A
#
# COMPACT_ATOMS: atom_id res chain seq x y z
N MET A 1 -16.63 2.37 19.57
CA MET A 1 -15.33 2.15 18.91
C MET A 1 -15.14 0.72 18.39
N ALA A 2 -16.20 -0.06 18.13
CA ALA A 2 -16.09 -1.43 17.61
C ALA A 2 -16.57 -1.58 16.14
N GLN A 3 -17.28 -0.59 15.60
CA GLN A 3 -17.82 -0.65 14.23
C GLN A 3 -16.78 -0.28 13.16
N ASP A 4 -15.84 0.62 13.48
CA ASP A 4 -14.80 1.07 12.54
C ASP A 4 -13.80 -0.05 12.18
N SER A 5 -13.54 -0.98 13.13
CA SER A 5 -12.59 -2.08 12.90
C SER A 5 -13.13 -3.17 11.98
N VAL A 6 -14.45 -3.39 11.95
CA VAL A 6 -15.06 -4.42 11.09
C VAL A 6 -15.12 -3.94 9.64
N GLY A 7 -15.52 -2.68 9.42
CA GLY A 7 -15.53 -2.06 8.09
C GLY A 7 -14.14 -2.05 7.46
N PHE A 8 -13.12 -1.70 8.23
CA PHE A 8 -11.74 -1.65 7.76
C PHE A 8 -11.17 -3.02 7.36
N SER A 9 -11.50 -4.08 8.10
CA SER A 9 -11.08 -5.45 7.74
C SER A 9 -11.74 -5.93 6.44
N SER A 10 -13.03 -5.63 6.24
CA SER A 10 -13.74 -5.94 5.01
C SER A 10 -13.20 -5.14 3.82
N ASP A 11 -12.93 -3.85 3.98
CA ASP A 11 -12.32 -3.01 2.94
C ASP A 11 -10.90 -3.50 2.59
N TYR A 12 -10.10 -3.89 3.60
CA TYR A 12 -8.77 -4.46 3.35
C TYR A 12 -8.82 -5.70 2.46
N GLN A 13 -9.71 -6.64 2.76
CA GLN A 13 -9.87 -7.86 1.95
C GLN A 13 -10.40 -7.55 0.55
N PHE A 14 -11.37 -6.63 0.45
CA PHE A 14 -11.89 -6.16 -0.84
C PHE A 14 -10.79 -5.59 -1.72
N TRP A 15 -9.95 -4.70 -1.19
CA TRP A 15 -8.86 -4.09 -1.96
C TRP A 15 -7.76 -5.07 -2.31
N MET A 16 -7.44 -6.01 -1.43
CA MET A 16 -6.48 -7.07 -1.73
C MET A 16 -6.92 -7.92 -2.94
N GLN A 17 -8.21 -8.25 -3.01
CA GLN A 17 -8.79 -8.96 -4.16
C GLN A 17 -8.80 -8.09 -5.41
N LYS A 18 -9.26 -6.83 -5.31
CA LYS A 18 -9.29 -5.89 -6.45
C LYS A 18 -7.90 -5.66 -7.05
N LEU A 19 -6.89 -5.40 -6.22
CA LEU A 19 -5.49 -5.25 -6.65
C LEU A 19 -4.96 -6.51 -7.35
N SER A 20 -5.44 -7.69 -6.99
CA SER A 20 -5.04 -8.94 -7.65
C SER A 20 -5.66 -9.09 -9.04
N LEU A 21 -6.85 -8.53 -9.27
CA LEU A 21 -7.44 -8.43 -10.61
C LEU A 21 -6.70 -7.36 -11.44
N TRP A 22 -6.30 -6.28 -10.80
CA TRP A 22 -5.54 -5.21 -11.45
C TRP A 22 -4.09 -5.57 -11.78
N ASP A 23 -3.56 -6.67 -11.26
CA ASP A 23 -2.25 -7.20 -11.66
C ASP A 23 -2.20 -7.50 -13.19
N GLN A 24 -3.37 -7.65 -13.83
CA GLN A 24 -3.53 -7.77 -15.29
C GLN A 24 -3.94 -6.45 -15.96
N ALA A 25 -3.44 -5.30 -15.48
CA ALA A 25 -3.79 -3.95 -15.98
C ALA A 25 -3.45 -3.64 -17.46
N SER A 26 -3.03 -4.64 -18.24
CA SER A 26 -2.82 -4.49 -19.68
C SER A 26 -4.13 -4.40 -20.48
N THR A 27 -5.27 -4.81 -19.94
CA THR A 27 -6.57 -4.71 -20.64
C THR A 27 -7.27 -3.38 -20.40
N LEU A 28 -7.97 -2.86 -21.42
CA LEU A 28 -8.74 -1.61 -21.32
C LEU A 28 -9.81 -1.65 -20.21
N GLU A 29 -10.39 -2.82 -19.98
CA GLU A 29 -11.39 -3.03 -18.93
C GLU A 29 -10.79 -2.81 -17.54
N THR A 30 -9.64 -3.43 -17.26
CA THR A 30 -8.93 -3.27 -15.99
C THR A 30 -8.46 -1.83 -15.77
N GLN A 31 -8.08 -1.11 -16.83
CA GLN A 31 -7.72 0.30 -16.75
C GLN A 31 -8.90 1.17 -16.34
N LYS A 32 -10.06 0.97 -16.99
CA LYS A 32 -11.29 1.70 -16.65
C LYS A 32 -11.74 1.40 -15.22
N ASP A 33 -11.69 0.13 -14.81
CA ASP A 33 -12.03 -0.28 -13.44
C ASP A 33 -11.09 0.35 -12.41
N THR A 34 -9.78 0.40 -12.70
CA THR A 34 -8.80 1.07 -11.83
C THR A 34 -9.13 2.55 -11.67
N CYS A 35 -9.32 3.28 -12.78
CA CYS A 35 -9.63 4.71 -12.73
C CYS A 35 -10.96 5.00 -12.02
N LEU A 36 -11.98 4.16 -12.21
CA LEU A 36 -13.28 4.28 -11.55
C LEU A 36 -13.16 4.15 -10.03
N HIS A 37 -12.34 3.22 -9.56
CA HIS A 37 -12.21 2.91 -8.14
C HIS A 37 -11.10 3.70 -7.43
N LEU A 38 -10.24 4.39 -8.17
CA LEU A 38 -9.07 5.08 -7.64
C LEU A 38 -9.40 6.04 -6.48
N PRO A 39 -10.43 6.92 -6.54
CA PRO A 39 -10.70 7.84 -5.44
C PRO A 39 -11.04 7.11 -4.13
N ARG A 40 -11.82 6.02 -4.21
CA ARG A 40 -12.15 5.19 -3.03
C ARG A 40 -10.92 4.44 -2.52
N PHE A 41 -10.05 4.00 -3.43
CA PHE A 41 -8.81 3.34 -3.05
C PHE A 41 -7.83 4.30 -2.36
N GLN A 42 -7.72 5.54 -2.82
CA GLN A 42 -6.91 6.58 -2.16
C GLN A 42 -7.40 6.85 -0.73
N GLU A 43 -8.71 6.92 -0.52
CA GLU A 43 -9.27 7.10 0.83
C GLU A 43 -8.96 5.89 1.73
N PHE A 44 -9.07 4.68 1.19
CA PHE A 44 -8.62 3.49 1.92
C PHE A 44 -7.13 3.53 2.26
N LEU A 45 -6.25 3.91 1.32
CA LEU A 45 -4.82 4.05 1.59
C LEU A 45 -4.55 5.10 2.67
N ARG A 46 -5.32 6.18 2.71
CA ARG A 46 -5.21 7.21 3.75
C ARG A 46 -5.62 6.66 5.11
N GLN A 47 -6.74 5.94 5.19
CA GLN A 47 -7.15 5.27 6.42
C GLN A 47 -6.12 4.22 6.87
N MET A 48 -5.53 3.49 5.93
CA MET A 48 -4.40 2.59 6.21
C MET A 48 -3.24 3.34 6.82
N TYR A 49 -2.79 4.43 6.23
CA TYR A 49 -1.72 5.25 6.81
C TYR A 49 -2.03 5.70 8.24
N GLU A 50 -3.24 6.18 8.51
CA GLU A 50 -3.66 6.61 9.84
C GLU A 50 -3.60 5.49 10.88
N VAL A 51 -3.86 4.24 10.48
CA VAL A 51 -3.70 3.07 11.34
C VAL A 51 -2.23 2.68 11.49
N LEU A 52 -1.46 2.68 10.41
CA LEU A 52 -0.06 2.24 10.40
C LEU A 52 0.85 3.20 11.18
N LYS A 53 0.61 4.52 11.14
CA LYS A 53 1.49 5.50 11.80
C LYS A 53 1.47 5.41 13.33
N GLU A 54 0.39 4.85 13.90
CA GLU A 54 0.22 4.68 15.34
C GLU A 54 0.76 3.33 15.85
N MET A 55 1.29 2.48 14.95
CA MET A 55 1.79 1.14 15.27
C MET A 55 3.28 1.03 14.94
N ASP A 56 4.01 0.24 15.72
CA ASP A 56 5.36 -0.19 15.32
C ASP A 56 5.29 -1.29 14.25
N SER A 57 6.43 -1.52 13.58
CA SER A 57 6.54 -2.46 12.47
C SER A 57 6.10 -3.89 12.83
N ASN A 58 6.33 -4.34 14.07
CA ASN A 58 6.01 -5.71 14.47
C ASN A 58 4.51 -5.86 14.68
N MET A 59 3.87 -4.89 15.34
CA MET A 59 2.42 -4.84 15.46
C MET A 59 1.72 -4.77 14.09
N ILE A 60 2.29 -4.04 13.13
CA ILE A 60 1.76 -3.95 11.77
C ILE A 60 1.78 -5.33 11.09
N ILE A 61 2.88 -6.07 11.19
CA ILE A 61 3.01 -7.40 10.56
C ILE A 61 2.06 -8.41 11.20
N GLU A 62 1.89 -8.36 12.52
CA GLU A 62 0.94 -9.23 13.22
C GLU A 62 -0.51 -8.93 12.83
N ARG A 63 -0.89 -7.66 12.75
CA ARG A 63 -2.26 -7.24 12.44
C ARG A 63 -2.60 -7.34 10.95
N PHE A 64 -1.62 -7.07 10.09
CA PHE A 64 -1.76 -7.04 8.63
C PHE A 64 -0.63 -7.86 7.98
N PRO A 65 -0.66 -9.20 8.10
CA PRO A 65 0.44 -10.05 7.61
C PRO A 65 0.67 -9.94 6.09
N THR A 66 -0.34 -9.49 5.34
CA THR A 66 -0.25 -9.30 3.88
C THR A 66 0.00 -7.85 3.45
N ILE A 67 0.30 -6.92 4.38
CA ILE A 67 0.45 -5.50 4.06
C ILE A 67 1.52 -5.24 2.99
N GLY A 68 2.64 -5.95 3.08
CA GLY A 68 3.71 -5.85 2.09
C GLY A 68 3.24 -6.26 0.69
N GLN A 69 2.34 -7.25 0.59
CA GLN A 69 1.78 -7.68 -0.70
C GLN A 69 0.80 -6.64 -1.25
N LEU A 70 -0.04 -6.07 -0.39
CA LEU A 70 -0.98 -5.00 -0.77
C LEU A 70 -0.22 -3.78 -1.32
N LEU A 71 0.80 -3.31 -0.60
CA LEU A 71 1.63 -2.18 -1.03
C LEU A 71 2.46 -2.54 -2.28
N ALA A 72 2.96 -3.78 -2.40
CA ALA A 72 3.65 -4.23 -3.61
C ALA A 72 2.78 -4.16 -4.86
N LYS A 73 1.56 -4.70 -4.79
CA LYS A 73 0.61 -4.68 -5.91
C LYS A 73 0.23 -3.26 -6.27
N THR A 74 0.07 -2.40 -5.27
CA THR A 74 -0.17 -0.97 -5.48
C THR A 74 1.00 -0.31 -6.22
N CYS A 75 2.25 -0.59 -5.83
CA CYS A 75 3.45 -0.08 -6.52
C CYS A 75 3.60 -0.61 -7.96
N TRP A 76 2.92 -1.69 -8.33
CA TRP A 76 3.01 -2.27 -9.68
C TRP A 76 1.91 -1.80 -10.62
N ASN A 77 0.92 -1.07 -10.13
CA ASN A 77 -0.15 -0.54 -10.97
C ASN A 77 0.20 0.89 -11.45
N PRO A 78 0.56 1.07 -12.74
CA PRO A 78 0.96 2.37 -13.26
C PRO A 78 -0.19 3.39 -13.24
N PHE A 79 -1.45 2.94 -13.33
CA PHE A 79 -2.62 3.82 -13.28
C PHE A 79 -2.87 4.38 -11.88
N ILE A 80 -2.46 3.67 -10.83
CA ILE A 80 -2.47 4.21 -9.47
C ILE A 80 -1.33 5.21 -9.30
N LEU A 81 -0.13 4.85 -9.76
CA LEU A 81 1.06 5.69 -9.65
C LEU A 81 1.03 6.93 -10.55
N ALA A 82 0.17 6.99 -11.57
CA ALA A 82 0.00 8.19 -12.39
C ALA A 82 -0.50 9.42 -11.60
N PHE A 83 -0.98 9.23 -10.36
CA PHE A 83 -1.55 10.30 -9.54
C PHE A 83 -0.68 10.60 -8.33
N ASP A 84 -0.23 11.85 -8.21
CA ASP A 84 0.67 12.31 -7.15
C ASP A 84 0.15 12.04 -5.74
N GLU A 85 -1.15 12.19 -5.52
CA GLU A 85 -1.78 11.92 -4.21
C GLU A 85 -1.63 10.44 -3.82
N SER A 86 -1.85 9.52 -4.77
CA SER A 86 -1.64 8.09 -4.55
C SER A 86 -0.19 7.79 -4.20
N GLN A 87 0.75 8.41 -4.92
CA GLN A 87 2.18 8.22 -4.68
C GLN A 87 2.59 8.71 -3.29
N LYS A 88 2.12 9.89 -2.86
CA LYS A 88 2.39 10.46 -1.54
C LYS A 88 1.89 9.56 -0.40
N ILE A 89 0.63 9.14 -0.47
CA ILE A 89 0.05 8.28 0.57
C ILE A 89 0.76 6.92 0.59
N LEU A 90 1.07 6.36 -0.57
CA LEU A 90 1.80 5.10 -0.68
C LEU A 90 3.21 5.18 -0.07
N LEU A 91 3.93 6.29 -0.29
CA LEU A 91 5.22 6.54 0.35
C LEU A 91 5.09 6.61 1.86
N TRP A 92 4.07 7.27 2.39
CA TRP A 92 3.82 7.31 3.83
C TRP A 92 3.55 5.92 4.42
N CYS A 93 2.67 5.13 3.79
CA CYS A 93 2.41 3.75 4.20
C CYS A 93 3.68 2.88 4.18
N LEU A 94 4.49 2.98 3.12
CA LEU A 94 5.75 2.24 3.02
C LEU A 94 6.71 2.65 4.15
N CYS A 95 6.85 3.95 4.43
CA CYS A 95 7.73 4.44 5.48
C CYS A 95 7.33 3.92 6.88
N CYS A 96 6.04 3.67 7.15
CA CYS A 96 5.59 3.05 8.40
C CYS A 96 6.13 1.62 8.60
N LEU A 97 6.48 0.91 7.52
CA LEU A 97 7.03 -0.45 7.61
C LEU A 97 8.53 -0.48 7.97
N ILE A 98 9.21 0.66 7.92
CA ILE A 98 10.64 0.72 8.22
C ILE A 98 10.83 0.63 9.73
N ASN A 99 11.40 -0.47 10.20
CA ASN A 99 11.86 -0.58 11.58
C ASN A 99 13.12 0.29 11.77
N LYS A 100 13.10 1.22 12.72
CA LYS A 100 14.25 2.10 13.00
C LYS A 100 15.42 1.37 13.64
N GLU A 101 15.15 0.30 14.39
CA GLU A 101 16.14 -0.47 15.15
C GLU A 101 15.97 -1.96 14.85
N PRO A 102 16.28 -2.41 13.62
CA PRO A 102 16.11 -3.80 13.23
C PRO A 102 17.04 -4.72 14.04
N GLN A 103 16.47 -5.66 14.79
CA GLN A 103 17.19 -6.57 15.68
C GLN A 103 17.49 -7.94 15.03
N ASN A 104 16.77 -8.29 13.97
CA ASN A 104 16.90 -9.59 13.32
C ASN A 104 17.01 -9.48 11.78
N SER A 105 17.38 -10.60 11.16
CA SER A 105 17.60 -10.66 9.70
C SER A 105 16.34 -10.42 8.88
N GLU A 106 15.15 -10.68 9.44
CA GLU A 106 13.87 -10.50 8.75
C GLU A 106 13.49 -9.02 8.70
N GLU A 107 13.66 -8.29 9.79
CA GLU A 107 13.47 -6.84 9.87
C GLU A 107 14.44 -6.08 8.95
N LEU A 108 15.70 -6.53 8.85
CA LEU A 108 16.67 -5.98 7.90
C LEU A 108 16.23 -6.21 6.45
N LYS A 109 15.71 -7.41 6.13
CA LYS A 109 15.15 -7.71 4.80
C LYS A 109 13.93 -6.86 4.48
N LEU A 110 13.02 -6.69 5.44
CA LEU A 110 11.84 -5.83 5.30
C LEU A 110 12.24 -4.38 5.04
N ASN A 111 13.20 -3.84 5.80
CA ASN A 111 13.72 -2.50 5.59
C ASN A 111 14.34 -2.33 4.19
N SER A 112 15.16 -3.29 3.78
CA SER A 112 15.78 -3.29 2.45
C SER A 112 14.72 -3.30 1.34
N TRP A 113 13.76 -4.22 1.43
CA TRP A 113 12.64 -4.31 0.49
C TRP A 113 11.83 -3.00 0.45
N THR A 114 11.52 -2.42 1.61
CA THR A 114 10.76 -1.18 1.72
C THR A 114 11.49 -0.02 1.08
N ARG A 115 12.80 0.11 1.30
CA ARG A 115 13.64 1.13 0.65
C ARG A 115 13.65 0.99 -0.87
N VAL A 116 13.72 -0.24 -1.39
CA VAL A 116 13.62 -0.47 -2.85
C VAL A 116 12.26 0.00 -3.39
N ARG A 117 11.16 -0.27 -2.68
CA ARG A 117 9.81 0.17 -3.08
C ARG A 117 9.63 1.68 -3.00
N VAL A 118 10.12 2.32 -1.95
CA VAL A 118 10.14 3.78 -1.83
C VAL A 118 10.88 4.42 -3.01
N ASN A 119 12.07 3.90 -3.33
CA ASN A 119 12.85 4.39 -4.48
C ASN A 119 12.13 4.19 -5.82
N LEU A 120 11.39 3.09 -5.99
CA LEU A 120 10.58 2.86 -7.19
C LEU A 120 9.50 3.93 -7.32
N VAL A 121 8.75 4.19 -6.26
CA VAL A 121 7.67 5.20 -6.27
C VAL A 121 8.24 6.60 -6.50
N LEU A 122 9.36 6.95 -5.85
CA LEU A 122 10.02 8.25 -6.07
C LEU A 122 10.49 8.44 -7.53
N ARG A 123 10.92 7.37 -8.20
CA ARG A 123 11.27 7.44 -9.63
C ARG A 123 10.05 7.71 -10.51
N CYS A 124 8.90 7.13 -10.18
CA CYS A 124 7.65 7.45 -10.86
C CYS A 124 7.24 8.91 -10.60
N PHE A 125 7.45 9.41 -9.38
CA PHE A 125 7.15 10.79 -9.00
C PHE A 125 7.97 11.80 -9.80
N ALA A 126 9.27 11.53 -9.97
CA ALA A 126 10.19 12.42 -10.68
C ALA A 126 9.99 12.45 -12.21
N LEU A 127 9.11 11.59 -12.75
CA LEU A 127 8.82 11.50 -14.19
C LEU A 127 7.52 12.22 -14.61
N ASN A 128 6.74 12.74 -13.65
CA ASN A 128 5.54 13.54 -13.87
C ASN A 128 5.84 15.04 -13.70
#